data_AF-A0AAJ7FHX2-F1
#
_entry.id   AF-A0AAJ7FHX2-F1
#
_cell.length_a   1.000
_cell.length_b   1.000
_cell.length_c   1.000
_cell.angle_alpha   90.00
_cell.angle_beta   90.00
_cell.angle_gamma   90.00
#
_symmetry.space_group_name_H-M   'P 1'
#
loop_
_entity.id
_entity.type
_entity.pdbx_description
1 polymer ?
#
loop_
_entity_poly.entity_id
_entity_poly.type
_entity_poly.pdbx_seq_one_letter_code
_entity_poly.pdbx_strand_id
1 'polypeptide(L)'
;MAAAKNLSGLSSIPKLKAKGDALTTEFQYYGAAIRNLAPALTSSKDRTRVLPWINKLFGAEYHVEVLRDKRNRYLAAITVNMINDELSGIFENDPPSGATRDLSTMTVVNAPCAEWEQDTTWSEYISALPENYEEMPCSFHKQDESCEKDQFEMNHQLDIEFWFLLYQIRPYAAMMPCPDARTKVASWIQTLCRLGCTKCGRMKGLRNDYAYALYGYVHDLRIAGPFQDYPPWNYLRSLPDAAKAAAKRHPLTSPCCEEAESFMSAQPTPEEGAFCYIAVTGEFANSNIPLPV
;
A
#
# COMPACT_ATOMS: atom_id res chain seq x y z
N MET A 1 11.93 61.75 41.22
CA MET A 1 12.64 60.47 40.99
C MET A 1 11.59 59.36 41.13
N ALA A 2 10.91 58.97 40.06
CA ALA A 2 11.34 58.02 39.01
C ALA A 2 11.67 56.62 39.57
N ALA A 3 11.30 55.49 38.98
CA ALA A 3 10.26 55.05 38.05
C ALA A 3 10.51 53.55 37.85
N ALA A 4 9.45 52.78 37.60
CA ALA A 4 9.50 51.37 37.20
C ALA A 4 10.27 51.14 35.87
N LYS A 5 10.81 49.93 35.69
CA LYS A 5 11.16 49.20 34.44
C LYS A 5 12.02 47.98 34.85
N ASN A 6 11.87 46.74 34.40
CA ASN A 6 11.04 46.10 33.38
C ASN A 6 10.91 44.61 33.75
N LEU A 7 9.67 44.13 33.88
CA LEU A 7 9.31 42.73 33.72
C LEU A 7 8.99 42.53 32.22
N SER A 8 9.97 42.13 31.42
CA SER A 8 9.72 41.72 30.03
C SER A 8 10.69 40.63 29.65
N GLY A 9 10.23 39.37 29.70
CA GLY A 9 11.04 38.23 29.28
C GLY A 9 10.54 36.89 29.78
N LEU A 10 9.23 36.66 29.88
CA LEU A 10 8.70 35.30 29.98
C LEU A 10 8.85 34.66 28.59
N SER A 11 9.95 33.91 28.44
CA SER A 11 10.25 33.08 27.29
C SER A 11 9.22 31.94 27.18
N SER A 12 8.15 32.18 26.43
CA SER A 12 7.17 31.13 26.09
C SER A 12 7.71 30.18 24.99
N ILE A 13 8.47 29.17 25.43
CA ILE A 13 8.42 27.74 25.07
C ILE A 13 8.24 27.38 23.56
N PRO A 14 9.33 26.98 22.86
CA PRO A 14 9.30 26.48 21.47
C PRO A 14 8.42 25.23 21.22
N LYS A 15 8.26 24.37 22.23
CA LYS A 15 7.50 23.11 22.13
C LYS A 15 5.99 23.29 21.94
N LEU A 16 5.42 24.36 22.50
CA LEU A 16 3.99 24.66 22.36
C LEU A 16 3.64 25.10 20.93
N LYS A 17 4.55 25.84 20.28
CA LYS A 17 4.38 26.30 18.91
C LYS A 17 4.40 25.13 17.91
N ALA A 18 5.33 24.20 18.08
CA ALA A 18 5.42 22.99 17.23
C ALA A 18 4.17 22.09 17.30
N LYS A 19 3.55 21.96 18.48
CA LYS A 19 2.30 21.20 18.62
C LYS A 19 1.11 21.92 17.97
N GLY A 20 1.05 23.24 18.07
CA GLY A 20 0.02 24.06 17.40
C GLY A 20 0.09 23.94 15.87
N ASP A 21 1.29 23.90 15.32
CA ASP A 21 1.52 23.74 13.88
C ASP A 21 1.10 22.34 13.39
N ALA A 22 1.39 21.29 14.18
CA ALA A 22 0.97 19.92 13.88
C ALA A 22 -0.57 19.77 13.84
N LEU A 23 -1.28 20.26 14.87
CA LEU A 23 -2.75 20.20 14.92
C LEU A 23 -3.42 20.99 13.78
N THR A 24 -2.78 22.05 13.31
CA THR A 24 -3.28 22.84 12.17
C THR A 24 -3.10 22.06 10.87
N THR A 25 -1.94 21.41 10.70
CA THR A 25 -1.64 20.56 9.53
C THR A 25 -2.61 19.38 9.45
N GLU A 26 -2.82 18.67 10.56
CA GLU A 26 -3.79 17.57 10.65
C GLU A 26 -5.21 18.01 10.25
N PHE A 27 -5.67 19.16 10.77
CA PHE A 27 -6.98 19.69 10.43
C PHE A 27 -7.14 19.95 8.92
N GLN A 28 -6.11 20.53 8.30
CA GLN A 28 -6.10 20.78 6.86
C GLN A 28 -6.08 19.46 6.07
N TYR A 29 -5.29 18.47 6.51
CA TYR A 29 -5.23 17.15 5.91
C TYR A 29 -6.59 16.45 5.94
N TYR A 30 -7.21 16.32 7.11
CA TYR A 30 -8.52 15.67 7.24
C TYR A 30 -9.60 16.47 6.50
N GLY A 31 -9.57 17.80 6.53
CA GLY A 31 -10.51 18.60 5.76
C GLY A 31 -10.37 18.42 4.24
N ALA A 32 -9.15 18.25 3.74
CA ALA A 32 -8.93 17.91 2.33
C ALA A 32 -9.45 16.51 1.99
N ALA A 33 -9.15 15.51 2.83
CA ALA A 33 -9.62 14.14 2.64
C ALA A 33 -11.16 14.06 2.64
N ILE A 34 -11.81 14.63 3.65
CA ILE A 34 -13.27 14.60 3.82
C ILE A 34 -13.99 15.25 2.63
N ARG A 35 -13.46 16.34 2.06
CA ARG A 35 -14.07 16.97 0.87
C ARG A 35 -14.15 16.04 -0.34
N ASN A 36 -13.19 15.12 -0.47
CA ASN A 36 -13.18 14.15 -1.55
C ASN A 36 -13.98 12.89 -1.20
N LEU A 37 -13.90 12.44 0.06
CA LEU A 37 -14.51 11.20 0.52
C LEU A 37 -16.01 11.31 0.77
N ALA A 38 -16.48 12.39 1.42
CA ALA A 38 -17.89 12.57 1.74
C ALA A 38 -18.85 12.46 0.52
N PRO A 39 -18.58 13.10 -0.63
CA PRO A 39 -19.42 12.92 -1.82
C PRO A 39 -19.25 11.54 -2.48
N ALA A 40 -18.13 10.86 -2.25
CA ALA A 40 -17.80 9.56 -2.83
C ALA A 40 -18.43 8.37 -2.10
N LEU A 41 -18.99 8.58 -0.90
CA LEU A 41 -19.69 7.53 -0.15
C LEU A 41 -20.79 6.88 -1.00
N THR A 42 -20.82 5.56 -1.05
CA THR A 42 -21.78 4.78 -1.84
C THR A 42 -23.21 4.95 -1.32
N SER A 43 -23.38 4.91 0.00
CA SER A 43 -24.67 5.04 0.69
C SER A 43 -25.17 6.48 0.72
N SER A 44 -26.35 6.74 0.13
CA SER A 44 -27.00 8.07 0.16
C SER A 44 -27.39 8.50 1.58
N LYS A 45 -27.72 7.53 2.43
CA LYS A 45 -28.02 7.74 3.85
C LYS A 45 -26.79 8.28 4.57
N ASP A 46 -25.63 7.68 4.33
CA ASP A 46 -24.38 8.09 4.98
C ASP A 46 -23.85 9.42 4.43
N ARG A 47 -23.99 9.66 3.11
CA ARG A 47 -23.75 10.99 2.51
C ARG A 47 -24.54 12.10 3.19
N THR A 48 -25.78 11.83 3.59
CA THR A 48 -26.61 12.84 4.27
C THR A 48 -26.21 12.98 5.73
N ARG A 49 -25.93 11.86 6.40
CA ARG A 49 -25.63 11.76 7.83
C ARG A 49 -24.24 12.27 8.21
N VAL A 50 -23.29 12.28 7.29
CA VAL A 50 -21.96 12.85 7.52
C VAL A 50 -22.00 14.38 7.67
N LEU A 51 -22.96 15.05 7.00
CA LEU A 51 -22.99 16.52 6.89
C LEU A 51 -23.17 17.22 8.25
N PRO A 52 -24.10 16.80 9.15
CA PRO A 52 -24.21 17.37 10.48
C PRO A 52 -22.91 17.29 11.29
N TRP A 53 -22.18 16.17 11.19
CA TRP A 53 -20.89 15.99 11.86
C TRP A 53 -19.82 16.91 11.29
N ILE A 54 -19.73 17.02 9.96
CA ILE A 54 -18.81 17.96 9.30
C ILE A 54 -19.12 19.39 9.76
N ASN A 55 -20.38 19.81 9.66
CA ASN A 55 -20.79 21.16 10.07
C ASN A 55 -20.43 21.47 11.53
N LYS A 56 -20.60 20.51 12.43
CA LYS A 56 -20.22 20.67 13.84
C LYS A 56 -18.70 20.76 14.03
N LEU A 57 -17.93 19.85 13.44
CA LEU A 57 -16.47 19.78 13.65
C LEU A 57 -15.71 20.94 12.98
N PHE A 58 -16.28 21.51 11.92
CA PHE A 58 -15.80 22.74 11.27
C PHE A 58 -16.41 24.01 11.86
N GLY A 59 -17.27 23.89 12.88
CA GLY A 59 -17.84 25.01 13.62
C GLY A 59 -16.77 25.85 14.30
N ALA A 60 -17.00 27.16 14.39
CA ALA A 60 -16.05 28.11 14.97
C ALA A 60 -15.74 27.78 16.44
N GLU A 61 -16.70 27.21 17.17
CA GLU A 61 -16.55 26.77 18.55
C GLU A 61 -15.50 25.66 18.71
N TYR A 62 -15.22 24.87 17.67
CA TYR A 62 -14.21 23.81 17.68
C TYR A 62 -12.82 24.28 17.24
N HIS A 63 -12.65 25.57 16.90
CA HIS A 63 -11.36 26.15 16.53
C HIS A 63 -10.57 26.69 17.73
N VAL A 64 -11.20 26.74 18.91
CA VAL A 64 -10.56 27.13 20.18
C VAL A 64 -9.48 26.12 20.57
N GLU A 65 -8.36 26.63 21.10
CA GLU A 65 -7.12 25.86 21.31
C GLU A 65 -7.35 24.56 22.11
N VAL A 66 -8.19 24.63 23.16
CA VAL A 66 -8.50 23.50 24.05
C VAL A 66 -9.26 22.36 23.34
N LEU A 67 -9.99 22.67 22.26
CA LEU A 67 -10.81 21.69 21.54
C LEU A 67 -10.17 21.18 20.24
N ARG A 68 -9.05 21.75 19.79
CA ARG A 68 -8.41 21.38 18.51
C ARG A 68 -7.98 19.92 18.45
N ASP A 69 -7.35 19.42 19.52
CA ASP A 69 -6.92 18.01 19.61
C ASP A 69 -8.12 17.07 19.51
N LYS A 70 -9.15 17.34 20.30
CA LYS A 70 -10.39 16.56 20.32
C LYS A 70 -11.08 16.58 18.96
N ARG A 71 -11.23 17.76 18.36
CA ARG A 71 -11.77 17.91 17.00
C ARG A 71 -10.99 17.07 15.99
N ASN A 72 -9.66 17.15 16.01
CA ASN A 72 -8.81 16.39 15.08
C ASN A 72 -8.97 14.88 15.24
N ARG A 73 -9.13 14.38 16.48
CA ARG A 73 -9.44 12.96 16.70
C ARG A 73 -10.78 12.54 16.10
N TYR A 74 -11.80 13.37 16.21
CA TYR A 74 -13.10 13.14 15.56
C TYR A 74 -12.98 13.18 14.03
N LEU A 75 -12.22 14.15 13.49
CA LEU A 75 -11.96 14.25 12.05
C LEU A 75 -11.18 13.05 11.53
N ALA A 76 -10.20 12.55 12.27
CA ALA A 76 -9.48 11.32 11.93
C ALA A 76 -10.45 10.12 11.91
N ALA A 77 -11.24 9.94 12.98
CA ALA A 77 -12.16 8.82 13.10
C ALA A 77 -13.23 8.81 12.00
N ILE A 78 -13.82 9.97 11.68
CA ILE A 78 -14.82 10.06 10.61
C ILE A 78 -14.18 9.89 9.23
N THR A 79 -12.93 10.33 9.03
CA THR A 79 -12.18 10.09 7.79
C THR A 79 -11.94 8.59 7.57
N VAL A 80 -11.55 7.85 8.61
CA VAL A 80 -11.37 6.38 8.53
C VAL A 80 -12.68 5.68 8.16
N ASN A 81 -13.80 6.09 8.76
CA ASN A 81 -15.13 5.58 8.40
C ASN A 81 -15.43 5.82 6.92
N MET A 82 -15.18 7.03 6.41
CA MET A 82 -15.40 7.31 4.99
C MET A 82 -14.44 6.57 4.04
N ILE A 83 -13.19 6.30 4.46
CA ILE A 83 -12.26 5.45 3.70
C ILE A 83 -12.82 4.02 3.57
N ASN A 84 -13.47 3.53 4.63
CA ASN A 84 -14.14 2.23 4.64
C ASN A 84 -15.54 2.26 3.98
N ASP A 85 -15.94 3.38 3.38
CA ASP A 85 -17.23 3.57 2.70
C ASP A 85 -18.47 3.31 3.58
N GLU A 86 -18.33 3.45 4.90
CA GLU A 86 -19.41 3.21 5.87
C GLU A 86 -19.30 4.16 7.08
N LEU A 87 -20.43 4.70 7.55
CA LEU A 87 -20.48 5.42 8.82
C LEU A 87 -20.96 4.49 9.94
N SER A 88 -20.05 4.13 10.83
CA SER A 88 -20.29 3.22 11.94
C SER A 88 -20.14 3.89 13.32
N GLY A 89 -20.71 3.24 14.34
CA GLY A 89 -20.58 3.63 15.73
C GLY A 89 -21.20 5.00 16.03
N ILE A 90 -20.39 5.96 16.43
CA ILE A 90 -20.88 7.27 16.91
C ILE A 90 -21.42 8.14 15.77
N PHE A 91 -21.02 7.84 14.54
CA PHE A 91 -21.43 8.56 13.33
C PHE A 91 -22.73 8.03 12.75
N GLU A 92 -23.29 6.94 13.31
CA GLU A 92 -24.62 6.43 12.95
C GLU A 92 -25.77 7.36 13.37
N ASN A 93 -25.49 8.27 14.31
CA ASN A 93 -26.45 9.23 14.84
C ASN A 93 -25.95 10.65 14.59
N ASP A 94 -26.87 11.61 14.59
CA ASP A 94 -26.52 13.02 14.52
C ASP A 94 -25.64 13.42 15.72
N PRO A 95 -24.73 14.40 15.53
CA PRO A 95 -23.89 14.82 16.63
C PRO A 95 -24.73 15.45 17.76
N PRO A 96 -24.28 15.34 19.03
CA PRO A 96 -25.02 15.90 20.15
C PRO A 96 -25.14 17.43 20.00
N SER A 97 -26.24 18.04 20.43
CA SER A 97 -26.42 19.50 20.37
C SER A 97 -25.38 20.27 21.20
N GLY A 98 -24.89 19.66 22.28
CA GLY A 98 -23.87 20.23 23.17
C GLY A 98 -22.43 19.79 22.82
N ALA A 99 -21.56 19.77 23.84
CA ALA A 99 -20.18 19.34 23.68
C ALA A 99 -20.11 17.86 23.24
N THR A 100 -19.27 17.57 22.24
CA THR A 100 -18.89 16.19 21.87
C THR A 100 -18.32 15.46 23.07
N ARG A 101 -18.58 14.15 23.18
CA ARG A 101 -18.01 13.29 24.23
C ARG A 101 -16.50 13.11 24.05
N ASP A 102 -15.79 12.66 25.06
CA ASP A 102 -14.37 12.32 24.89
C ASP A 102 -14.26 10.96 24.18
N LEU A 103 -13.58 10.92 23.04
CA LEU A 103 -13.36 9.68 22.28
C LEU A 103 -12.61 8.63 23.10
N SER A 104 -11.76 9.05 24.05
CA SER A 104 -11.03 8.13 24.94
C SER A 104 -11.95 7.33 25.87
N THR A 105 -13.16 7.84 26.12
CA THR A 105 -14.17 7.20 26.98
C THR A 105 -15.16 6.34 26.19
N MET A 106 -15.00 6.25 24.87
CA MET A 106 -15.91 5.49 24.01
C MET A 106 -15.40 4.07 23.85
N THR A 107 -16.30 3.10 23.96
CA THR A 107 -16.02 1.70 23.63
C THR A 107 -15.53 1.64 22.20
N VAL A 108 -14.29 1.18 22.02
CA VAL A 108 -13.76 0.80 20.70
C VAL A 108 -14.74 -0.21 20.13
N VAL A 109 -15.43 0.15 19.06
CA VAL A 109 -16.21 -0.82 18.30
C VAL A 109 -15.18 -1.80 17.76
N ASN A 110 -15.17 -3.03 18.28
CA ASN A 110 -14.37 -4.10 17.71
C ASN A 110 -14.94 -4.35 16.32
N ALA A 111 -14.27 -3.81 15.30
CA ALA A 111 -14.59 -4.14 13.92
C ALA A 111 -14.52 -5.67 13.77
N PRO A 112 -15.46 -6.30 13.05
CA PRO A 112 -15.31 -7.70 12.71
C PRO A 112 -14.02 -7.89 11.92
N CYS A 113 -13.36 -9.04 12.08
CA CYS A 113 -12.19 -9.36 11.27
C CYS A 113 -12.54 -9.25 9.79
N ALA A 114 -11.69 -8.61 9.00
CA ALA A 114 -11.87 -8.52 7.56
C ALA A 114 -11.83 -9.92 6.94
N GLU A 115 -12.44 -10.11 5.77
CA GLU A 115 -12.51 -11.42 5.11
C GLU A 115 -11.12 -12.03 4.88
N TRP A 116 -10.13 -11.21 4.52
CA TRP A 116 -8.76 -11.66 4.30
C TRP A 116 -8.07 -12.15 5.60
N GLU A 117 -8.44 -11.60 6.76
CA GLU A 117 -7.92 -12.02 8.07
C GLU A 117 -8.47 -13.39 8.48
N GLN A 118 -9.57 -13.81 7.86
CA GLN A 118 -10.19 -15.11 8.06
C GLN A 118 -9.71 -16.15 7.04
N ASP A 119 -8.96 -15.75 5.99
CA ASP A 119 -8.47 -16.67 4.96
C ASP A 119 -7.32 -17.54 5.51
N THR A 120 -7.54 -18.86 5.57
CA THR A 120 -6.57 -19.85 6.04
C THR A 120 -5.84 -20.57 4.91
N THR A 121 -6.08 -20.19 3.65
CA THR A 121 -5.65 -20.94 2.47
C THR A 121 -4.15 -21.23 2.50
N TRP A 122 -3.33 -20.22 2.80
CA TRP A 122 -1.87 -20.43 2.75
C TRP A 122 -1.29 -20.99 4.04
N SER A 123 -1.97 -20.86 5.17
CA SER A 123 -1.49 -21.44 6.43
C SER A 123 -1.73 -22.94 6.39
N GLU A 124 -2.86 -23.35 5.81
CA GLU A 124 -3.14 -24.73 5.42
C GLU A 124 -2.14 -25.24 4.37
N TYR A 125 -1.86 -24.47 3.32
CA TYR A 125 -0.87 -24.84 2.30
C TYR A 125 0.52 -25.10 2.90
N ILE A 126 1.02 -24.19 3.74
CA ILE A 126 2.31 -24.34 4.41
C ILE A 126 2.30 -25.56 5.34
N SER A 127 1.21 -25.74 6.09
CA SER A 127 1.06 -26.88 7.00
C SER A 127 0.96 -28.23 6.27
N ALA A 128 0.54 -28.21 5.01
CA ALA A 128 0.44 -29.39 4.14
C ALA A 128 1.75 -29.71 3.38
N LEU A 129 2.80 -28.89 3.52
CA LEU A 129 4.09 -29.19 2.90
C LEU A 129 4.72 -30.44 3.54
N PRO A 130 5.37 -31.32 2.75
CA PRO A 130 6.08 -32.49 3.28
C PRO A 130 7.16 -32.13 4.31
N GLU A 131 7.43 -33.01 5.27
CA GLU A 131 8.50 -32.79 6.26
C GLU A 131 9.91 -32.69 5.63
N ASN A 132 10.10 -33.35 4.49
CA ASN A 132 11.35 -33.32 3.72
C ASN A 132 11.38 -32.19 2.67
N TYR A 133 10.50 -31.19 2.80
CA TYR A 133 10.43 -30.10 1.86
C TYR A 133 11.67 -29.19 1.96
N GLU A 134 12.43 -29.09 0.87
CA GLU A 134 13.62 -28.23 0.83
C GLU A 134 13.23 -26.75 0.85
N GLU A 135 13.47 -26.09 1.97
CA GLU A 135 13.39 -24.64 2.06
C GLU A 135 14.48 -23.97 1.22
N MET A 136 14.14 -22.86 0.59
CA MET A 136 15.15 -22.05 -0.12
C MET A 136 16.14 -21.45 0.90
N PRO A 137 17.45 -21.49 0.63
CA PRO A 137 18.46 -20.90 1.52
C PRO A 137 18.35 -19.37 1.56
N CYS A 138 18.84 -18.79 2.67
CA CYS A 138 18.87 -17.34 2.82
C CYS A 138 19.82 -16.73 1.79
N SER A 139 19.39 -15.65 1.14
CA SER A 139 20.22 -14.92 0.16
C SER A 139 21.15 -13.87 0.82
N PHE A 140 21.02 -13.67 2.14
CA PHE A 140 21.77 -12.68 2.91
C PHE A 140 22.79 -13.28 3.88
N HIS A 141 22.60 -14.53 4.29
CA HIS A 141 23.43 -15.25 5.26
C HIS A 141 24.08 -16.46 4.60
N LYS A 142 25.28 -16.82 5.03
CA LYS A 142 25.93 -18.06 4.55
C LYS A 142 25.21 -19.29 5.13
N GLN A 143 25.36 -20.44 4.48
CA GLN A 143 24.74 -21.71 4.90
C GLN A 143 25.01 -22.09 6.37
N ASP A 144 26.14 -21.65 6.94
CA ASP A 144 26.55 -21.95 8.32
C ASP A 144 26.20 -20.84 9.33
N GLU A 145 25.59 -19.73 8.89
CA GLU A 145 25.19 -18.62 9.75
C GLU A 145 23.73 -18.76 10.17
N SER A 146 23.44 -18.69 11.48
CA SER A 146 22.07 -18.83 11.98
C SER A 146 21.20 -17.63 11.59
N CYS A 147 20.36 -17.82 10.59
CA CYS A 147 19.39 -16.84 10.08
C CYS A 147 18.43 -16.33 11.17
N GLU A 148 18.16 -17.14 12.19
CA GLU A 148 17.22 -16.88 13.28
C GLU A 148 17.66 -15.79 14.26
N LYS A 149 18.94 -15.38 14.26
CA LYS A 149 19.44 -14.34 15.20
C LYS A 149 19.09 -12.90 14.77
N ASP A 150 18.72 -12.69 13.51
CA ASP A 150 18.26 -11.40 12.98
C ASP A 150 16.72 -11.26 13.12
N GLN A 151 16.17 -11.57 14.30
CA GLN A 151 14.76 -11.31 14.59
C GLN A 151 14.55 -9.79 14.72
N PHE A 152 14.00 -9.19 13.66
CA PHE A 152 13.52 -7.82 13.67
C PHE A 152 12.17 -7.73 14.40
N GLU A 153 11.93 -6.63 15.11
CA GLU A 153 10.68 -6.36 15.85
C GLU A 153 9.42 -6.42 14.95
N MET A 154 9.55 -6.33 13.62
CA MET A 154 8.44 -6.35 12.67
C MET A 154 8.25 -7.66 11.89
N ASN A 155 8.90 -8.76 12.30
CA ASN A 155 8.79 -10.02 11.56
C ASN A 155 7.35 -10.52 11.39
N HIS A 156 6.52 -10.39 12.43
CA HIS A 156 5.10 -10.74 12.36
C HIS A 156 4.35 -9.83 11.36
N GLN A 157 4.65 -8.53 11.35
CA GLN A 157 4.01 -7.58 10.43
C GLN A 157 4.34 -7.92 8.97
N LEU A 158 5.59 -8.30 8.68
CA LEU A 158 6.01 -8.71 7.33
C LEU A 158 5.29 -10.00 6.88
N ASP A 159 5.01 -10.91 7.81
CA ASP A 159 4.19 -12.07 7.47
C ASP A 159 2.75 -11.64 7.18
N ILE A 160 2.10 -10.84 8.05
CA ILE A 160 0.75 -10.31 7.80
C ILE A 160 0.65 -9.63 6.44
N GLU A 161 1.61 -8.76 6.11
CA GLU A 161 1.67 -8.06 4.82
C GLU A 161 1.71 -9.04 3.65
N PHE A 162 2.51 -10.10 3.76
CA PHE A 162 2.59 -11.13 2.72
C PHE A 162 1.26 -11.87 2.55
N TRP A 163 0.60 -12.24 3.66
CA TRP A 163 -0.72 -12.89 3.64
C TRP A 163 -1.76 -12.03 2.92
N PHE A 164 -1.79 -10.74 3.24
CA PHE A 164 -2.67 -9.78 2.58
C PHE A 164 -2.37 -9.68 1.08
N LEU A 165 -1.10 -9.60 0.68
CA LEU A 165 -0.72 -9.55 -0.74
C LEU A 165 -1.15 -10.82 -1.49
N LEU A 166 -0.98 -12.01 -0.90
CA LEU A 166 -1.41 -13.25 -1.54
C LEU A 166 -2.94 -13.34 -1.70
N TYR A 167 -3.69 -12.88 -0.69
CA TYR A 167 -5.15 -12.77 -0.77
C TYR A 167 -5.56 -11.89 -1.97
N GLN A 168 -4.88 -10.77 -2.16
CA GLN A 168 -5.13 -9.84 -3.27
C GLN A 168 -4.72 -10.43 -4.64
N ILE A 169 -3.59 -11.13 -4.73
CA ILE A 169 -3.06 -11.70 -5.98
C ILE A 169 -3.97 -12.82 -6.53
N ARG A 170 -4.52 -13.66 -5.66
CA ARG A 170 -5.27 -14.87 -6.03
C ARG A 170 -6.37 -14.66 -7.08
N PRO A 171 -7.33 -13.73 -6.91
CA PRO A 171 -8.38 -13.53 -7.91
C PRO A 171 -7.81 -13.13 -9.28
N TYR A 172 -6.82 -12.25 -9.32
CA TYR A 172 -6.20 -11.83 -10.57
C TYR A 172 -5.45 -12.97 -11.25
N ALA A 173 -4.70 -13.77 -10.49
CA ALA A 173 -4.02 -14.96 -10.99
C ALA A 173 -5.00 -15.95 -11.63
N ALA A 174 -6.18 -16.15 -11.04
CA ALA A 174 -7.21 -17.03 -11.59
C ALA A 174 -7.82 -16.50 -12.90
N MET A 175 -7.90 -15.17 -13.06
CA MET A 175 -8.47 -14.50 -14.23
C MET A 175 -7.48 -14.31 -15.38
N MET A 176 -6.20 -14.64 -15.21
CA MET A 176 -5.19 -14.43 -16.24
C MET A 176 -5.54 -15.16 -17.55
N PRO A 177 -5.56 -14.47 -18.71
CA PRO A 177 -6.02 -15.06 -19.96
C PRO A 177 -5.02 -16.07 -20.54
N CYS A 178 -3.72 -15.80 -20.41
CA CYS A 178 -2.65 -16.68 -20.92
C CYS A 178 -2.39 -17.83 -19.94
N PRO A 179 -2.53 -19.12 -20.36
CA PRO A 179 -2.26 -20.27 -19.50
C PRO A 179 -0.80 -20.36 -19.02
N ASP A 180 0.16 -20.06 -19.89
CA ASP A 180 1.59 -20.07 -19.53
C ASP A 180 1.88 -19.03 -18.44
N ALA A 181 1.37 -17.81 -18.63
CA ALA A 181 1.51 -16.75 -17.65
C ALA A 181 0.87 -17.13 -16.30
N ARG A 182 -0.31 -17.76 -16.33
CA ARG A 182 -0.97 -18.29 -15.13
C ARG A 182 -0.12 -19.33 -14.41
N THR A 183 0.51 -20.25 -15.14
CA THR A 183 1.42 -21.25 -14.59
C THR A 183 2.65 -20.60 -13.95
N LYS A 184 3.26 -19.61 -14.60
CA LYS A 184 4.39 -18.84 -14.04
C LYS A 184 4.01 -18.13 -12.75
N VAL A 185 2.86 -17.45 -12.71
CA VAL A 185 2.35 -16.80 -11.50
C VAL A 185 2.14 -17.81 -10.39
N ALA A 186 1.52 -18.97 -10.67
CA ALA A 186 1.36 -20.03 -9.69
C ALA A 186 2.72 -20.53 -9.15
N SER A 187 3.72 -20.74 -10.02
CA SER A 187 5.06 -21.14 -9.60
C SER A 187 5.76 -20.08 -8.73
N TRP A 188 5.59 -18.79 -9.06
CA TRP A 188 6.11 -17.69 -8.25
C TRP A 188 5.44 -17.62 -6.88
N ILE A 189 4.11 -17.68 -6.82
CA ILE A 189 3.35 -17.73 -5.56
C ILE A 189 3.85 -18.88 -4.69
N GLN A 190 3.93 -20.09 -5.27
CA GLN A 190 4.46 -21.25 -4.56
C GLN A 190 5.85 -20.96 -4.02
N THR A 191 6.76 -20.47 -4.86
CA THR A 191 8.15 -20.15 -4.46
C THR A 191 8.23 -19.12 -3.34
N LEU A 192 7.40 -18.08 -3.37
CA LEU A 192 7.34 -17.08 -2.32
C LEU A 192 6.79 -17.66 -1.01
N CYS A 193 5.83 -18.59 -1.08
CA CYS A 193 5.35 -19.34 0.08
C CYS A 193 6.43 -20.27 0.67
N ARG A 194 7.38 -20.79 -0.15
CA ARG A 194 8.53 -21.61 0.34
C ARG A 194 9.47 -20.85 1.25
N LEU A 195 9.45 -19.53 1.21
CA LEU A 195 10.32 -18.66 2.01
C LEU A 195 9.76 -18.46 3.43
N GLY A 196 9.16 -19.51 3.98
CA GLY A 196 8.31 -19.49 5.17
C GLY A 196 9.03 -19.08 6.45
N CYS A 197 8.31 -18.30 7.26
CA CYS A 197 8.40 -17.83 8.65
C CYS A 197 9.70 -17.90 9.49
N THR A 198 10.59 -18.88 9.27
CA THR A 198 11.82 -19.15 10.02
C THR A 198 13.03 -18.37 9.51
N LYS A 199 12.91 -17.71 8.35
CA LYS A 199 13.97 -16.87 7.79
C LYS A 199 14.04 -15.49 8.46
N CYS A 200 15.20 -14.84 8.34
CA CYS A 200 15.47 -13.52 8.88
C CYS A 200 14.54 -12.45 8.27
N GLY A 201 14.38 -11.33 8.97
CA GLY A 201 13.53 -10.22 8.52
C GLY A 201 13.90 -9.67 7.13
N ARG A 202 15.18 -9.72 6.75
CA ARG A 202 15.64 -9.31 5.40
C ARG A 202 15.11 -10.22 4.30
N MET A 203 15.05 -11.53 4.55
CA MET A 203 14.49 -12.48 3.57
C MET A 203 12.97 -12.33 3.46
N LYS A 204 12.28 -12.07 4.58
CA LYS A 204 10.85 -11.75 4.59
C LYS A 204 10.56 -10.46 3.83
N GLY A 205 11.34 -9.41 4.05
CA GLY A 205 11.25 -8.17 3.27
C GLY A 205 11.45 -8.41 1.78
N LEU A 206 12.48 -9.15 1.38
CA LEU A 206 12.71 -9.49 -0.02
C LEU A 206 11.53 -10.26 -0.63
N ARG A 207 10.98 -11.26 0.09
CA ARG A 207 9.77 -11.98 -0.33
C ARG A 207 8.61 -11.01 -0.58
N ASN A 208 8.39 -10.06 0.32
CA ASN A 208 7.32 -9.07 0.21
C ASN A 208 7.55 -8.11 -0.97
N ASP A 209 8.79 -7.69 -1.24
CA ASP A 209 9.14 -6.89 -2.43
C ASP A 209 8.70 -7.61 -3.72
N TYR A 210 9.01 -8.91 -3.83
CA TYR A 210 8.57 -9.72 -4.97
C TYR A 210 7.04 -9.87 -5.01
N ALA A 211 6.39 -10.11 -3.87
CA ALA A 211 4.94 -10.26 -3.81
C ALA A 211 4.22 -8.96 -4.25
N TYR A 212 4.72 -7.81 -3.80
CA TYR A 212 4.19 -6.50 -4.16
C TYR A 212 4.38 -6.21 -5.65
N ALA A 213 5.57 -6.48 -6.20
CA ALA A 213 5.83 -6.34 -7.62
C ALA A 213 4.96 -7.27 -8.47
N LEU A 214 4.79 -8.53 -8.03
CA LEU A 214 3.90 -9.49 -8.68
C LEU A 214 2.46 -8.99 -8.67
N TYR A 215 1.96 -8.51 -7.52
CA TYR A 215 0.63 -7.92 -7.38
C TYR A 215 0.39 -6.80 -8.40
N GLY A 216 1.34 -5.88 -8.55
CA GLY A 216 1.24 -4.80 -9.53
C GLY A 216 1.07 -5.28 -10.97
N TYR A 217 1.76 -6.35 -11.37
CA TYR A 217 1.64 -6.89 -12.73
C TYR A 217 0.35 -7.69 -12.93
N VAL A 218 0.00 -8.58 -12.00
CA VAL A 218 -1.20 -9.41 -12.13
C VAL A 218 -2.48 -8.61 -12.04
N HIS A 219 -2.48 -7.47 -11.34
CA HIS A 219 -3.60 -6.54 -11.32
C HIS A 219 -3.96 -6.05 -12.74
N ASP A 220 -2.95 -5.89 -13.61
CA ASP A 220 -3.11 -5.56 -15.03
C ASP A 220 -3.33 -6.82 -15.91
N LEU A 221 -3.57 -7.99 -15.30
CA LEU A 221 -3.72 -9.30 -15.95
C LEU A 221 -2.55 -9.69 -16.87
N ARG A 222 -1.34 -9.22 -16.56
CA ARG A 222 -0.10 -9.49 -17.30
C ARG A 222 1.03 -9.92 -16.37
N ILE A 223 2.07 -10.50 -16.94
CA ILE A 223 3.35 -10.69 -16.26
C ILE A 223 4.41 -9.86 -16.96
N ALA A 224 5.31 -9.28 -16.19
CA ALA A 224 6.43 -8.51 -16.73
C ALA A 224 7.64 -8.61 -15.80
N GLY A 225 8.76 -8.04 -16.22
CA GLY A 225 9.99 -8.05 -15.45
C GLY A 225 10.44 -9.49 -15.13
N PRO A 226 10.87 -9.80 -13.89
CA PRO A 226 11.39 -11.11 -13.53
C PRO A 226 10.35 -12.23 -13.56
N PHE A 227 9.06 -11.89 -13.62
CA PHE A 227 7.96 -12.86 -13.60
C PHE A 227 7.66 -13.46 -14.98
N GLN A 228 8.31 -12.95 -16.03
CA GLN A 228 8.26 -13.54 -17.38
C GLN A 228 8.97 -14.90 -17.45
N ASP A 229 9.85 -15.18 -16.50
CA ASP A 229 10.53 -16.46 -16.34
C ASP A 229 9.99 -17.24 -15.14
N TYR A 230 10.25 -18.55 -15.11
CA TYR A 230 10.04 -19.34 -13.91
C TYR A 230 10.96 -18.89 -12.76
N PRO A 231 10.48 -18.96 -11.51
CA PRO A 231 11.27 -18.57 -10.35
C PRO A 231 12.52 -19.44 -10.18
N PRO A 232 13.61 -18.90 -9.62
CA PRO A 232 14.79 -19.68 -9.28
C PRO A 232 14.48 -20.65 -8.13
N TRP A 233 15.06 -21.85 -8.18
CA TRP A 233 14.86 -22.87 -7.15
C TRP A 233 15.69 -22.62 -5.88
N ASN A 234 16.87 -22.00 -6.05
CA ASN A 234 17.96 -22.07 -5.08
C ASN A 234 18.26 -20.76 -4.34
N TYR A 235 17.95 -19.59 -4.88
CA TYR A 235 18.10 -18.32 -4.16
C TYR A 235 17.27 -17.21 -4.80
N LEU A 236 16.85 -16.22 -4.01
CA LEU A 236 16.28 -14.98 -4.51
C LEU A 236 17.33 -13.88 -4.51
N ARG A 237 17.67 -13.37 -5.69
CA ARG A 237 18.42 -12.12 -5.80
C ARG A 237 17.54 -10.92 -5.41
N SER A 238 18.16 -9.76 -5.18
CA SER A 238 17.43 -8.51 -5.00
C SER A 238 16.46 -8.27 -6.17
N LEU A 239 15.25 -7.78 -5.89
CA LEU A 239 14.28 -7.47 -6.94
C LEU A 239 14.85 -6.51 -8.01
N PRO A 240 15.60 -5.45 -7.67
CA PRO A 240 16.23 -4.59 -8.68
C PRO A 240 17.19 -5.34 -9.62
N ASP A 241 17.99 -6.27 -9.09
CA ASP A 241 18.91 -7.05 -9.92
C ASP A 241 18.17 -8.09 -10.77
N ALA A 242 17.09 -8.67 -10.26
CA ALA A 242 16.21 -9.53 -11.05
C ALA A 242 15.54 -8.76 -12.18
N ALA A 243 15.02 -7.57 -11.91
CA ALA A 243 14.41 -6.70 -12.91
C ALA A 243 15.42 -6.29 -14.00
N LYS A 244 16.65 -5.90 -13.63
CA LYS A 244 17.73 -5.61 -14.59
C LYS A 244 18.07 -6.83 -15.45
N ALA A 245 18.16 -8.02 -14.84
CA ALA A 245 18.47 -9.25 -15.56
C ALA A 245 17.32 -9.68 -16.49
N ALA A 246 16.07 -9.41 -16.10
CA ALA A 246 14.90 -9.66 -16.93
C ALA A 246 14.84 -8.67 -18.09
N ALA A 247 15.06 -7.37 -17.87
CA ALA A 247 15.08 -6.36 -18.93
C ALA A 247 16.14 -6.64 -20.02
N LYS A 248 17.26 -7.27 -19.65
CA LYS A 248 18.28 -7.73 -20.61
C LYS A 248 17.84 -8.93 -21.45
N ARG A 249 17.01 -9.82 -20.89
CA ARG A 249 16.54 -11.04 -21.55
C ARG A 249 15.26 -10.81 -22.37
N HIS A 250 14.40 -9.94 -21.85
CA HIS A 250 13.13 -9.53 -22.41
C HIS A 250 13.16 -8.01 -22.65
N PRO A 251 13.96 -7.53 -23.62
CA PRO A 251 14.01 -6.11 -23.90
C PRO A 251 12.65 -5.65 -24.45
N LEU A 252 12.12 -4.55 -23.90
CA LEU A 252 10.83 -3.98 -24.30
C LEU A 252 10.75 -3.63 -25.79
N THR A 253 11.91 -3.41 -26.42
CA THR A 253 12.05 -3.11 -27.85
C THR A 253 12.16 -4.35 -28.72
N SER A 254 12.07 -5.56 -28.15
CA SER A 254 12.08 -6.79 -28.93
C SER A 254 10.80 -6.89 -29.74
N PRO A 255 10.87 -6.94 -31.09
CA PRO A 255 9.68 -7.14 -31.91
C PRO A 255 9.10 -8.55 -31.79
N CYS A 256 9.84 -9.47 -31.16
CA CYS A 256 9.47 -10.88 -31.01
C CYS A 256 9.08 -11.25 -29.57
N CYS A 257 8.78 -10.28 -28.69
CA CYS A 257 8.29 -10.60 -27.35
C CYS A 257 6.77 -10.86 -27.34
N GLU A 258 6.29 -11.56 -26.32
CA GLU A 258 4.86 -11.91 -26.17
C GLU A 258 3.99 -10.64 -26.11
N GLU A 259 4.47 -9.56 -25.51
CA GLU A 259 3.75 -8.27 -25.51
C GLU A 259 3.67 -7.65 -26.91
N ALA A 260 4.73 -7.76 -27.71
CA ALA A 260 4.73 -7.28 -29.08
C ALA A 260 3.77 -8.11 -29.94
N GLU A 261 3.78 -9.45 -29.80
CA GLU A 261 2.84 -10.33 -30.50
C GLU A 261 1.39 -10.07 -30.08
N SER A 262 1.12 -9.95 -28.78
CA SER A 262 -0.20 -9.62 -28.24
C SER A 262 -0.70 -8.27 -28.78
N PHE A 263 0.15 -7.23 -28.75
CA PHE A 263 -0.16 -5.93 -29.33
C PHE A 263 -0.49 -6.06 -30.82
N MET A 264 0.36 -6.73 -31.60
CA MET A 264 0.18 -6.92 -33.04
C MET A 264 -1.10 -7.70 -33.36
N SER A 265 -1.46 -8.71 -32.56
CA SER A 265 -2.67 -9.51 -32.73
C SER A 265 -3.96 -8.72 -32.46
N ALA A 266 -3.88 -7.68 -31.64
CA ALA A 266 -4.99 -6.78 -31.36
C ALA A 266 -5.15 -5.66 -32.41
N GLN A 267 -4.19 -5.52 -33.33
CA GLN A 267 -4.26 -4.50 -34.37
C GLN A 267 -5.18 -4.93 -35.52
N PRO A 268 -5.91 -3.99 -36.15
CA PRO A 268 -6.72 -4.29 -37.32
C PRO A 268 -5.83 -4.73 -38.50
N THR A 269 -6.29 -5.72 -39.25
CA THR A 269 -5.65 -6.14 -40.50
C THR A 269 -5.94 -5.10 -41.60
N PRO A 270 -4.92 -4.46 -42.21
CA PRO A 270 -5.17 -3.51 -43.28
C PRO A 270 -5.73 -4.22 -44.53
N GLU A 271 -6.80 -3.67 -45.10
CA GLU A 271 -7.39 -4.18 -46.36
C GLU A 271 -6.46 -3.91 -47.55
N GLU A 272 -5.74 -2.78 -47.54
CA GLU A 272 -4.65 -2.44 -48.48
C GLU A 272 -3.53 -1.68 -47.74
N GLY A 273 -2.26 -1.96 -48.09
CA GLY A 273 -1.09 -1.29 -47.51
C GLY A 273 -0.46 -2.01 -46.31
N ALA A 274 0.33 -1.28 -45.51
CA ALA A 274 1.01 -1.82 -44.32
C ALA A 274 0.95 -0.81 -43.16
N PHE A 275 0.64 -1.29 -41.95
CA PHE A 275 0.83 -0.51 -40.73
C PHE A 275 2.24 -0.76 -40.18
N CYS A 276 2.89 0.33 -39.78
CA CYS A 276 4.18 0.28 -39.10
C CYS A 276 4.01 0.82 -37.69
N TYR A 277 4.42 0.01 -36.70
CA TYR A 277 4.39 0.37 -35.30
C TYR A 277 5.83 0.51 -34.80
N ILE A 278 6.11 1.63 -34.12
CA ILE A 278 7.45 1.94 -33.61
C ILE A 278 7.33 2.08 -32.09
N ALA A 279 7.98 1.18 -31.36
CA ALA A 279 8.15 1.32 -29.92
C ALA A 279 9.23 2.38 -29.65
N VAL A 280 8.81 3.55 -29.15
CA VAL A 280 9.73 4.61 -28.74
C VAL A 280 10.03 4.44 -27.25
N THR A 281 11.26 4.09 -26.93
CA THR A 281 11.77 4.03 -25.55
C THR A 281 12.88 5.06 -25.38
N GLY A 282 12.95 5.68 -24.20
CA GLY A 282 13.98 6.65 -23.88
C GLY A 282 14.24 6.68 -22.38
N GLU A 283 15.51 6.86 -22.00
CA GLU A 283 15.85 7.31 -20.66
C GLU A 283 15.57 8.80 -20.59
N PHE A 284 14.86 9.27 -19.56
CA PHE A 284 14.85 10.69 -19.22
C PHE A 284 16.26 11.08 -18.80
N ALA A 285 17.14 11.37 -19.77
CA ALA A 285 18.38 12.06 -19.50
C ALA A 285 18.01 13.41 -18.88
N ASN A 286 18.49 13.67 -17.67
CA ASN A 286 18.36 14.96 -16.99
C ASN A 286 18.56 16.10 -18.00
N SER A 287 17.48 16.79 -18.32
CA SER A 287 17.43 17.87 -19.30
C SER A 287 18.12 19.11 -18.72
N ASN A 288 19.45 19.11 -18.75
CA ASN A 288 20.29 20.30 -18.59
C ASN A 288 21.00 20.67 -19.90
N ILE A 289 20.46 20.24 -21.05
CA ILE A 289 20.94 20.68 -22.36
C ILE A 289 19.97 21.75 -22.85
N PRO A 290 20.34 23.05 -22.82
CA PRO A 290 19.52 24.09 -23.40
C PRO A 290 19.48 23.88 -24.92
N LEU A 291 18.27 23.89 -25.47
CA LEU A 291 18.06 23.80 -26.91
C LEU A 291 18.77 24.97 -27.61
N PRO A 292 19.43 24.73 -28.76
CA PRO A 292 20.01 25.79 -29.55
C PRO A 292 18.91 26.70 -30.12
N VAL A 293 19.13 28.01 -30.01
CA VAL A 293 18.31 29.09 -30.57
C VAL A 293 18.34 29.05 -32.10
#